data_AF-D9XVR1-F1
#
_entry.id   AF-D9XVR1-F1
#
_cell.length_a   1.000
_cell.length_b   1.000
_cell.length_c   1.000
_cell.angle_alpha   90.00
_cell.angle_beta   90.00
_cell.angle_gamma   90.00
#
_symmetry.space_group_name_H-M   'P 1'
#
loop_
_entity.id
_entity.type
_entity.pdbx_description
1 polymer ?
#
loop_
_entity_poly.entity_id
_entity_poly.type
_entity_poly.pdbx_seq_one_letter_code
_entity_poly.pdbx_strand_id
1 'polypeptide(L)'
;MSDQPRRPRKPAKPYRRPKKDPVRILAFEALRAVDERDAYANLVLPPLLRKARENGDFEARDAALATELVYGTLRRQGTYDAVVAACVDRPLREVDPPVLDVLSLGAHQLLGTRIPTHAAVSATVELARVVLGDGRAKFVNAVLRKIAQDDLDGWLERVAPPYDQDPEDHLAVVHSHPRWVVSALWDSLGGGRAGIEELLRADNDRPEVTLVARPGRATPAELLDEEAAEPGRWSPYAVRLTEGGEPGAITAVGEAGPASRTRAASSSRWRSPTRPSRAATGCGWTDAPDRAARRRCSGRSPPSGAPCCSPPRSSRTGPVLWRRPCTATRGPTR
;
A
#
# COMPACT_ATOMS: atom_id res chain seq x y z
N MET A 1 -44.09 49.14 5.45
CA MET A 1 -43.76 47.71 5.64
C MET A 1 -44.03 47.00 4.33
N SER A 2 -42.99 46.82 3.50
CA SER A 2 -43.12 46.14 2.22
C SER A 2 -43.11 44.64 2.45
N ASP A 3 -44.29 44.03 2.34
CA ASP A 3 -44.49 42.59 2.39
C ASP A 3 -44.02 42.00 1.04
N GLN A 4 -42.79 41.47 1.00
CA GLN A 4 -42.32 40.75 -0.18
C GLN A 4 -42.91 39.33 -0.18
N PRO A 5 -43.52 38.89 -1.30
CA PRO A 5 -44.10 37.55 -1.38
C PRO A 5 -42.98 36.49 -1.26
N ARG A 6 -43.12 35.61 -0.27
CA ARG A 6 -42.22 34.46 -0.05
C ARG A 6 -42.19 33.60 -1.32
N ARG A 7 -41.03 33.51 -1.98
CA ARG A 7 -40.82 32.61 -3.12
C ARG A 7 -41.27 31.18 -2.77
N PRO A 8 -42.05 30.52 -3.64
CA PRO A 8 -42.50 29.15 -3.38
C PRO A 8 -41.27 28.22 -3.27
N ARG A 9 -41.19 27.47 -2.17
CA ARG A 9 -40.14 26.45 -1.98
C ARG A 9 -40.32 25.39 -3.07
N LYS A 10 -39.29 25.21 -3.90
CA LYS A 10 -39.26 24.11 -4.89
C LYS A 10 -39.52 22.79 -4.17
N PRO A 11 -40.36 21.90 -4.74
CA PRO A 11 -40.62 20.60 -4.14
C PRO A 11 -39.31 19.83 -3.98
N ALA A 12 -39.14 19.18 -2.83
CA ALA A 12 -37.97 18.35 -2.57
C ALA A 12 -37.93 17.23 -3.62
N LYS A 13 -36.77 17.03 -4.27
CA LYS A 13 -36.60 15.92 -5.23
C LYS A 13 -36.87 14.60 -4.51
N PRO A 14 -37.57 13.64 -5.15
CA PRO A 14 -37.82 12.34 -4.57
C PRO A 14 -36.51 11.64 -4.24
N TYR A 15 -36.47 10.96 -3.09
CA TYR A 15 -35.30 10.23 -2.63
C TYR A 15 -34.96 9.10 -3.61
N ARG A 16 -33.79 9.19 -4.24
CA ARG A 16 -33.27 8.14 -5.12
C ARG A 16 -32.34 7.24 -4.33
N ARG A 17 -32.61 5.93 -4.34
CA ARG A 17 -31.72 4.91 -3.78
C ARG A 17 -30.33 4.99 -4.44
N PRO A 18 -29.24 4.94 -3.67
CA PRO A 18 -27.89 4.97 -4.22
C PRO A 18 -27.63 3.79 -5.17
N LYS A 19 -26.90 4.04 -6.26
CA LYS A 19 -26.48 2.97 -7.19
C LYS A 19 -25.27 2.26 -6.60
N LYS A 20 -25.35 0.93 -6.51
CA LYS A 20 -24.22 0.09 -6.10
C LYS A 20 -23.27 -0.10 -7.26
N ASP A 21 -21.99 0.21 -7.04
CA ASP A 21 -20.90 -0.07 -7.95
C ASP A 21 -20.04 -1.18 -7.32
N PRO A 22 -20.08 -2.42 -7.85
CA PRO A 22 -19.40 -3.55 -7.23
C PRO A 22 -17.87 -3.37 -7.17
N VAL A 23 -17.28 -2.65 -8.13
CA VAL A 23 -15.82 -2.44 -8.20
C VAL A 23 -15.36 -1.56 -7.05
N ARG A 24 -16.04 -0.42 -6.86
CA ARG A 24 -15.71 0.55 -5.81
C ARG A 24 -16.08 0.05 -4.42
N ILE A 25 -17.14 -0.73 -4.31
CA ILE A 25 -17.51 -1.41 -3.06
C ILE A 25 -16.40 -2.41 -2.67
N LEU A 26 -15.95 -3.25 -3.60
CA LEU A 26 -14.85 -4.19 -3.34
C LEU A 26 -13.56 -3.47 -2.96
N ALA A 27 -13.22 -2.39 -3.65
CA ALA A 27 -12.05 -1.58 -3.32
C ALA A 27 -12.15 -1.00 -1.91
N PHE A 28 -13.29 -0.44 -1.53
CA PHE A 28 -13.54 0.05 -0.18
C PHE A 28 -13.43 -1.07 0.88
N GLU A 29 -14.03 -2.23 0.65
CA GLU A 29 -13.94 -3.38 1.57
C GLU A 29 -12.49 -3.84 1.76
N ALA A 30 -11.69 -3.85 0.69
CA ALA A 30 -10.27 -4.18 0.76
C ALA A 30 -9.49 -3.14 1.57
N LEU A 31 -9.73 -1.85 1.34
CA LEU A 31 -9.08 -0.76 2.10
C LEU A 31 -9.47 -0.81 3.58
N ARG A 32 -10.75 -0.99 3.90
CA ARG A 32 -11.23 -1.19 5.29
C ARG A 32 -10.55 -2.37 5.96
N ALA A 33 -10.42 -3.49 5.27
CA ALA A 33 -9.79 -4.68 5.83
C ALA A 33 -8.29 -4.48 6.09
N VAL A 34 -7.59 -3.71 5.25
CA VAL A 34 -6.19 -3.33 5.49
C VAL A 34 -6.08 -2.39 6.70
N ASP A 35 -6.96 -1.39 6.79
CA ASP A 35 -6.98 -0.42 7.88
C ASP A 35 -7.31 -1.05 9.25
N GLU A 36 -8.40 -1.83 9.33
CA GLU A 36 -8.89 -2.38 10.60
C GLU A 36 -8.06 -3.55 11.13
N ARG A 37 -7.51 -4.38 10.23
CA ARG A 37 -6.93 -5.68 10.60
C ARG A 37 -5.42 -5.73 10.43
N ASP A 38 -4.80 -4.60 10.06
CA ASP A 38 -3.37 -4.51 9.71
C ASP A 38 -2.96 -5.66 8.77
N ALA A 39 -3.88 -5.96 7.84
CA ALA A 39 -3.76 -7.07 6.90
C ALA A 39 -3.02 -6.60 5.65
N TYR A 40 -2.20 -7.47 5.08
CA TYR A 40 -1.52 -7.13 3.84
C TYR A 40 -2.49 -7.17 2.65
N ALA A 41 -2.48 -6.12 1.82
CA ALA A 41 -3.37 -5.98 0.67
C ALA A 41 -3.28 -7.17 -0.31
N ASN A 42 -2.08 -7.71 -0.51
CA ASN A 42 -1.83 -8.88 -1.36
C ASN A 42 -2.45 -10.19 -0.83
N LEU A 43 -2.88 -10.23 0.43
CA LEU A 43 -3.58 -11.37 1.02
C LEU A 43 -5.10 -11.15 1.07
N VAL A 44 -5.53 -9.89 1.19
CA VAL A 44 -6.96 -9.50 1.30
C VAL A 44 -7.62 -9.47 -0.07
N LEU A 45 -6.98 -8.87 -1.07
CA LEU A 45 -7.60 -8.60 -2.37
C LEU A 45 -7.92 -9.87 -3.18
N PRO A 46 -7.02 -10.89 -3.31
CA PRO A 46 -7.32 -12.04 -4.16
C PRO A 46 -8.56 -12.86 -3.74
N PRO A 47 -8.81 -13.15 -2.44
CA PRO A 47 -10.06 -13.77 -2.00
C PRO A 47 -11.31 -12.95 -2.33
N LEU A 48 -11.25 -11.62 -2.18
CA LEU A 48 -12.38 -10.73 -2.51
C LEU A 48 -12.68 -10.76 -4.01
N LEU A 49 -11.65 -10.70 -4.86
CA LEU A 49 -11.80 -10.78 -6.31
C LEU A 49 -12.37 -12.12 -6.77
N ARG A 50 -11.91 -13.25 -6.21
CA ARG A 50 -12.49 -14.57 -6.53
C ARG A 50 -13.97 -14.64 -6.18
N LYS A 51 -14.32 -14.23 -4.96
CA LYS A 51 -15.73 -14.21 -4.50
C LYS A 51 -16.60 -13.31 -5.38
N ALA A 52 -16.07 -12.18 -5.85
CA ALA A 52 -16.80 -11.29 -6.74
C ALA A 52 -17.06 -11.93 -8.11
N ARG A 53 -16.06 -12.61 -8.68
CA ARG A 53 -16.16 -13.33 -9.95
C ARG A 53 -17.13 -14.51 -9.90
N GLU A 54 -17.20 -15.22 -8.77
CA GLU A 54 -18.14 -16.34 -8.56
C GLU A 54 -19.62 -15.93 -8.71
N ASN A 55 -19.95 -14.66 -8.47
CA ASN A 55 -21.31 -14.15 -8.61
C ASN A 55 -21.72 -13.87 -10.07
N GLY A 56 -20.84 -14.07 -11.05
CA GLY A 56 -21.14 -13.99 -12.49
C GLY A 56 -21.10 -12.58 -13.10
N ASP A 57 -21.29 -11.52 -12.31
CA ASP A 57 -21.38 -10.13 -12.79
C ASP A 57 -20.08 -9.31 -12.65
N PHE A 58 -18.92 -9.96 -12.51
CA PHE A 58 -17.64 -9.30 -12.25
C PHE A 58 -16.57 -9.77 -13.23
N GLU A 59 -16.28 -8.93 -14.23
CA GLU A 59 -15.42 -9.28 -15.36
C GLU A 59 -13.92 -9.02 -15.07
N ALA A 60 -13.05 -9.44 -15.99
CA ALA A 60 -11.61 -9.19 -15.89
C ALA A 60 -11.27 -7.69 -15.82
N ARG A 61 -11.98 -6.84 -16.57
CA ARG A 61 -11.81 -5.37 -16.54
C ARG A 61 -12.15 -4.78 -15.17
N ASP A 62 -13.16 -5.32 -14.50
CA ASP A 62 -13.61 -4.88 -13.19
C ASP A 62 -12.59 -5.28 -12.11
N ALA A 63 -12.03 -6.49 -12.24
CA ALA A 63 -10.93 -6.94 -11.39
C ALA A 63 -9.67 -6.07 -11.56
N ALA A 64 -9.33 -5.72 -12.81
CA ALA A 64 -8.21 -4.83 -13.10
C ALA A 64 -8.44 -3.43 -12.48
N LEU A 65 -9.63 -2.86 -12.65
CA LEU A 65 -9.96 -1.56 -12.07
C LEU A 65 -9.97 -1.61 -10.54
N ALA A 66 -10.57 -2.62 -9.91
CA ALA A 66 -10.54 -2.76 -8.46
C ALA A 66 -9.10 -2.90 -7.93
N THR A 67 -8.26 -3.66 -8.62
CA THR A 67 -6.84 -3.84 -8.26
C THR A 67 -6.08 -2.53 -8.34
N GLU A 68 -6.28 -1.75 -9.41
CA GLU A 68 -5.70 -0.42 -9.55
C GLU A 68 -6.17 0.49 -8.42
N LEU A 69 -7.48 0.55 -8.16
CA LEU A 69 -8.03 1.41 -7.11
C LEU A 69 -7.48 1.08 -5.73
N VAL A 70 -7.34 -0.20 -5.37
CA VAL A 70 -6.81 -0.61 -4.06
C VAL A 70 -5.33 -0.31 -3.94
N TYR A 71 -4.51 -0.82 -4.87
CA TYR A 71 -3.06 -0.63 -4.77
C TYR A 71 -2.63 0.81 -5.02
N GLY A 72 -3.28 1.51 -5.94
CA GLY A 72 -3.00 2.91 -6.22
C GLY A 72 -3.36 3.82 -5.04
N THR A 73 -4.47 3.54 -4.34
CA THR A 73 -4.83 4.28 -3.11
C THR A 73 -3.81 4.04 -2.00
N LEU A 74 -3.42 2.79 -1.76
CA LEU A 74 -2.46 2.45 -0.70
C LEU A 74 -1.05 2.98 -0.98
N ARG A 75 -0.61 2.91 -2.24
CA ARG A 75 0.72 3.36 -2.69
C ARG A 75 0.92 4.86 -2.47
N ARG A 76 -0.12 5.67 -2.68
CA ARG A 76 -0.08 7.13 -2.56
C ARG A 76 -0.78 7.66 -1.31
N GLN A 77 -1.00 6.80 -0.32
CA GLN A 77 -1.80 7.16 0.84
C GLN A 77 -1.23 8.35 1.63
N GLY A 78 0.08 8.41 1.85
CA GLY A 78 0.71 9.53 2.57
C GLY A 78 0.48 10.85 1.86
N THR A 79 0.58 10.86 0.53
CA THR A 79 0.24 12.03 -0.30
C THR A 79 -1.25 12.39 -0.16
N TYR A 80 -2.15 11.40 -0.27
CA TYR A 80 -3.60 11.67 -0.19
C TYR A 80 -4.03 12.12 1.20
N ASP A 81 -3.40 11.62 2.26
CA ASP A 81 -3.64 12.08 3.62
C ASP A 81 -3.26 13.56 3.75
N ALA A 82 -2.10 13.99 3.23
CA ALA A 82 -1.72 15.40 3.21
C ALA A 82 -2.71 16.29 2.41
N VAL A 83 -3.16 15.82 1.25
CA VAL A 83 -4.16 16.53 0.42
C VAL A 83 -5.53 16.63 1.11
N VAL A 84 -6.01 15.53 1.70
CA VAL A 84 -7.28 15.53 2.44
C VAL A 84 -7.18 16.44 3.66
N ALA A 85 -6.06 16.43 4.38
CA ALA A 85 -5.81 17.31 5.53
C ALA A 85 -5.91 18.79 5.15
N ALA A 86 -5.39 19.20 4.00
CA ALA A 86 -5.52 20.56 3.48
C ALA A 86 -6.97 20.95 3.10
N CYS A 87 -7.86 19.96 2.91
CA CYS A 87 -9.24 20.17 2.49
C CYS A 87 -10.26 20.15 3.64
N VAL A 88 -9.84 19.76 4.85
CA VAL A 88 -10.71 19.62 6.02
C VAL A 88 -10.27 20.51 7.18
N ASP A 89 -11.23 21.06 7.92
CA ASP A 89 -10.95 22.04 8.99
C ASP A 89 -10.62 21.37 10.35
N ARG A 90 -10.35 20.06 10.35
CA ARG A 90 -10.07 19.29 11.57
C ARG A 90 -8.94 18.28 11.35
N PRO A 91 -8.21 17.88 12.39
CA PRO A 91 -7.20 16.83 12.27
C PRO A 91 -7.79 15.53 11.71
N LEU A 92 -7.08 14.83 10.82
CA LEU A 92 -7.56 13.58 10.22
C LEU A 92 -7.90 12.51 11.25
N ARG A 93 -7.17 12.46 12.37
CA ARG A 93 -7.44 11.54 13.50
C ARG A 93 -8.83 11.70 14.13
N GLU A 94 -9.52 12.81 13.85
CA GLU A 94 -10.89 13.09 14.33
C GLU A 94 -11.95 12.82 13.25
N VAL A 95 -11.53 12.41 12.05
CA VAL A 95 -12.41 11.95 10.98
C VAL A 95 -12.60 10.44 11.13
N ASP A 96 -13.86 10.00 10.99
CA ASP A 96 -14.25 8.59 11.06
C ASP A 96 -13.44 7.75 10.03
N PRO A 97 -12.73 6.68 10.42
CA PRO A 97 -11.84 5.95 9.51
C PRO A 97 -12.48 5.48 8.19
N PRO A 98 -13.72 4.93 8.15
CA PRO A 98 -14.40 4.61 6.90
C PRO A 98 -14.63 5.82 5.98
N VAL A 99 -14.77 7.03 6.54
CA VAL A 99 -14.85 8.27 5.73
C VAL A 99 -13.50 8.56 5.09
N LEU A 100 -12.40 8.40 5.83
CA LEU A 100 -11.05 8.57 5.29
C LEU A 100 -10.78 7.60 4.16
N ASP A 101 -11.15 6.32 4.28
CA ASP A 101 -10.90 5.36 3.20
C ASP A 101 -11.68 5.68 1.92
N VAL A 102 -12.92 6.17 2.06
CA VAL A 102 -13.69 6.68 0.90
C VAL A 102 -13.04 7.94 0.30
N LEU A 103 -12.52 8.84 1.14
CA LEU A 103 -11.83 10.05 0.67
C LEU A 103 -10.51 9.71 -0.02
N SER A 104 -9.68 8.84 0.53
CA SER A 104 -8.42 8.39 -0.09
C SER A 104 -8.69 7.67 -1.41
N LEU A 105 -9.72 6.80 -1.47
CA LEU A 105 -10.14 6.15 -2.72
C LEU A 105 -10.64 7.16 -3.75
N GLY A 106 -11.37 8.20 -3.33
CA GLY A 106 -11.82 9.29 -4.19
C GLY A 106 -10.67 10.17 -4.69
N ALA A 107 -9.73 10.51 -3.81
CA ALA A 107 -8.52 11.26 -4.13
C ALA A 107 -7.65 10.50 -5.14
N HIS A 108 -7.51 9.18 -4.97
CA HIS A 108 -6.79 8.36 -5.94
C HIS A 108 -7.46 8.38 -7.32
N GLN A 109 -8.78 8.26 -7.40
CA GLN A 109 -9.47 8.37 -8.68
C GLN A 109 -9.28 9.74 -9.34
N LEU A 110 -9.28 10.83 -8.57
CA LEU A 110 -9.12 12.19 -9.07
C LEU A 110 -7.69 12.50 -9.52
N LEU A 111 -6.70 12.09 -8.74
CA LEU A 111 -5.31 12.54 -8.87
C LEU A 111 -4.38 11.47 -9.43
N GLY A 112 -4.75 10.20 -9.31
CA GLY A 112 -3.92 9.05 -9.66
C GLY A 112 -4.44 8.22 -10.84
N THR A 113 -5.59 8.57 -11.42
CA THR A 113 -6.17 7.83 -12.55
C THR A 113 -6.59 8.74 -13.70
N ARG A 114 -6.93 8.15 -14.84
CA ARG A 114 -7.48 8.86 -16.02
C ARG A 114 -9.01 8.94 -16.01
N ILE A 115 -9.66 8.67 -14.87
CA ILE A 115 -11.12 8.73 -14.75
C ILE A 115 -11.56 10.20 -14.80
N PRO A 116 -12.54 10.58 -15.64
CA PRO A 116 -13.04 11.95 -15.66
C PRO A 116 -13.49 12.44 -14.29
N THR A 117 -13.13 13.66 -13.91
CA THR A 117 -13.39 14.27 -12.60
C THR A 117 -14.85 14.08 -12.12
N HIS A 118 -15.81 14.40 -12.98
CA HIS A 118 -17.24 14.29 -12.64
C HIS A 118 -17.66 12.83 -12.37
N ALA A 119 -17.08 11.86 -13.07
CA ALA A 119 -17.35 10.44 -12.88
C ALA A 119 -16.72 9.94 -11.58
N ALA A 120 -15.48 10.33 -11.28
CA ALA A 120 -14.78 10.00 -10.03
C ALA A 120 -15.54 10.54 -8.81
N VAL A 121 -15.93 11.83 -8.82
CA VAL A 121 -16.71 12.44 -7.72
C VAL A 121 -18.06 11.75 -7.58
N SER A 122 -18.83 11.64 -8.67
CA SER A 122 -20.17 11.06 -8.64
C SER A 122 -20.16 9.61 -8.11
N ALA A 123 -19.28 8.77 -8.63
CA ALA A 123 -19.19 7.37 -8.23
C ALA A 123 -18.72 7.21 -6.77
N THR A 124 -17.78 8.03 -6.30
CA THR A 124 -17.30 7.99 -4.91
C THR A 124 -18.36 8.50 -3.93
N VAL A 125 -19.14 9.52 -4.31
CA VAL A 125 -20.27 9.99 -3.50
C VAL A 125 -21.37 8.94 -3.44
N GLU A 126 -21.70 8.26 -4.53
CA GLU A 126 -22.64 7.15 -4.52
C GLU A 126 -22.16 5.99 -3.64
N LEU A 127 -20.86 5.64 -3.70
CA LEU A 127 -20.24 4.69 -2.77
C LEU A 127 -20.43 5.15 -1.32
N ALA A 128 -20.12 6.41 -1.00
CA ALA A 128 -20.28 6.96 0.34
C ALA A 128 -21.74 6.85 0.84
N ARG A 129 -22.73 7.08 -0.04
CA ARG A 129 -24.14 6.92 0.32
C ARG A 129 -24.49 5.47 0.63
N VAL A 130 -23.90 4.52 -0.10
CA VAL A 130 -24.10 3.07 0.14
C VAL A 130 -23.48 2.63 1.47
N VAL A 131 -22.24 3.02 1.76
CA VAL A 131 -21.47 2.45 2.89
C VAL A 131 -21.48 3.31 4.16
N LEU A 132 -21.75 4.62 4.05
CA LEU A 132 -21.72 5.59 5.16
C LEU A 132 -23.06 6.29 5.39
N GLY A 133 -23.99 6.24 4.42
CA GLY A 133 -25.25 6.96 4.45
C GLY A 133 -25.17 8.41 3.96
N ASP A 134 -26.33 9.01 3.66
CA ASP A 134 -26.42 10.30 2.96
C ASP A 134 -25.77 11.48 3.69
N GLY A 135 -25.76 11.47 5.02
CA GLY A 135 -25.16 12.54 5.83
C GLY A 135 -23.67 12.68 5.57
N ARG A 136 -22.92 11.58 5.73
CA ARG A 136 -21.47 11.53 5.49
C ARG A 136 -21.13 11.68 4.01
N ALA A 137 -21.98 11.21 3.10
CA ALA A 137 -21.78 11.41 1.66
C ALA A 137 -21.75 12.89 1.24
N LYS A 138 -22.51 13.77 1.90
CA LYS A 138 -22.43 15.23 1.64
C LYS A 138 -21.07 15.80 2.01
N PHE A 139 -20.50 15.35 3.12
CA PHE A 139 -19.15 15.74 3.54
C PHE A 139 -18.10 15.24 2.54
N VAL A 140 -18.15 13.96 2.16
CA VAL A 140 -17.29 13.39 1.12
C VAL A 140 -17.36 14.21 -0.18
N ASN A 141 -18.56 14.52 -0.65
CA ASN A 141 -18.75 15.34 -1.84
C ASN A 141 -18.15 16.75 -1.72
N ALA A 142 -18.25 17.38 -0.54
CA ALA A 142 -17.66 18.69 -0.32
C ALA A 142 -16.13 18.65 -0.40
N VAL A 143 -15.51 17.65 0.23
CA VAL A 143 -14.05 17.47 0.23
C VAL A 143 -13.54 17.10 -1.17
N LEU A 144 -14.17 16.14 -1.85
CA LEU A 144 -13.75 15.74 -3.20
C LEU A 144 -13.85 16.86 -4.21
N ARG A 145 -14.82 17.77 -4.07
CA ARG A 145 -14.91 18.97 -4.92
C ARG A 145 -13.78 19.96 -4.66
N LYS A 146 -13.25 20.05 -3.44
CA LYS A 146 -12.04 20.85 -3.15
C LYS A 146 -10.81 20.18 -3.78
N ILE A 147 -10.65 18.87 -3.58
CA ILE A 147 -9.54 18.10 -4.16
C ILE A 147 -9.52 18.23 -5.69
N ALA A 148 -10.68 18.16 -6.34
CA ALA A 148 -10.83 18.28 -7.78
C ALA A 148 -10.51 19.66 -8.38
N GLN A 149 -10.14 20.67 -7.57
CA GLN A 149 -9.78 22.00 -8.06
C GLN A 149 -8.37 22.05 -8.67
N ASP A 150 -7.58 21.01 -8.47
CA ASP A 150 -6.21 20.94 -8.97
C ASP A 150 -5.79 19.51 -9.30
N ASP A 151 -4.70 19.40 -10.06
CA ASP A 151 -4.03 18.12 -10.33
C ASP A 151 -3.04 17.75 -9.22
N LEU A 152 -2.40 16.59 -9.38
CA LEU A 152 -1.48 16.07 -8.37
C LEU A 152 -0.29 16.99 -8.13
N ASP A 153 0.29 17.55 -9.19
CA ASP A 153 1.50 18.36 -9.10
C ASP A 153 1.20 19.68 -8.36
N GLY A 154 0.09 20.34 -8.72
CA GLY A 154 -0.34 21.54 -8.02
C GLY A 154 -0.76 21.30 -6.56
N TRP A 155 -1.25 20.09 -6.23
CA TRP A 155 -1.43 19.70 -4.83
C TRP A 155 -0.10 19.50 -4.10
N LEU A 156 0.86 18.81 -4.70
CA LEU A 156 2.18 18.57 -4.09
C LEU A 156 2.90 19.88 -3.78
N GLU A 157 2.83 20.88 -4.66
CA GLU A 157 3.38 22.22 -4.42
C GLU A 157 2.77 22.91 -3.18
N ARG A 158 1.51 22.63 -2.85
CA ARG A 158 0.82 23.23 -1.70
C ARG A 158 1.05 22.49 -0.39
N VAL A 159 1.10 21.16 -0.44
CA VAL A 159 1.06 20.33 0.78
C VAL A 159 2.42 19.79 1.18
N ALA A 160 3.38 19.68 0.25
CA ALA A 160 4.75 19.32 0.60
C ALA A 160 5.49 20.56 1.15
N PRO A 161 6.21 20.44 2.27
CA PRO A 161 7.06 21.53 2.74
C PRO A 161 8.15 21.83 1.70
N PRO A 162 8.68 23.07 1.67
CA PRO A 162 9.79 23.40 0.79
C PRO A 162 10.99 22.48 1.03
N TYR A 163 11.55 21.92 -0.06
CA TYR A 163 12.63 20.93 0.01
C TYR A 163 13.88 21.44 0.75
N ASP A 164 14.18 22.73 0.62
CA ASP A 164 15.31 23.38 1.29
C ASP A 164 15.15 23.50 2.81
N GLN A 165 13.91 23.54 3.30
CA GLN A 165 13.58 23.65 4.73
C GLN A 165 13.47 22.29 5.40
N ASP A 166 12.77 21.33 4.78
CA ASP A 166 12.65 19.97 5.30
C ASP A 166 12.64 18.92 4.16
N PRO A 167 13.83 18.50 3.70
CA PRO A 167 13.95 17.55 2.58
C PRO A 167 13.26 16.21 2.86
N GLU A 168 13.36 15.68 4.08
CA GLU A 168 12.81 14.35 4.39
C GLU A 168 11.29 14.37 4.38
N ASP A 169 10.66 15.41 4.94
CA ASP A 169 9.19 15.52 4.93
C ASP A 169 8.66 15.84 3.53
N HIS A 170 9.39 16.67 2.78
CA HIS A 170 9.09 16.91 1.37
C HIS A 170 9.04 15.58 0.59
N LEU A 171 10.10 14.78 0.69
CA LEU A 171 10.17 13.46 0.05
C LEU A 171 9.10 12.50 0.56
N ALA A 172 8.80 12.54 1.86
CA ALA A 172 7.76 11.72 2.47
C ALA A 172 6.38 12.00 1.85
N VAL A 173 6.04 13.27 1.63
CA VAL A 173 4.77 13.68 1.03
C VAL A 173 4.74 13.40 -0.48
N VAL A 174 5.80 13.79 -1.21
CA VAL A 174 5.88 13.66 -2.68
C VAL A 174 5.89 12.19 -3.11
N HIS A 175 6.66 11.35 -2.41
CA HIS A 175 6.76 9.93 -2.72
C HIS A 175 5.85 9.06 -1.86
N SER A 176 5.00 9.63 -0.99
CA SER A 176 4.08 8.86 -0.14
C SER A 176 4.77 7.80 0.74
N HIS A 177 5.95 8.12 1.26
CA HIS A 177 6.68 7.28 2.21
C HIS A 177 6.56 7.87 3.62
N PRO A 178 6.40 7.06 4.67
CA PRO A 178 6.53 7.57 6.03
C PRO A 178 7.91 8.20 6.22
N ARG A 179 8.00 9.34 6.91
CA ARG A 179 9.27 10.05 7.11
C ARG A 179 10.41 9.14 7.56
N TRP A 180 10.17 8.27 8.53
CA TRP A 180 11.19 7.34 9.04
C TRP A 180 11.74 6.37 7.96
N VAL A 181 10.92 6.00 6.96
CA VAL A 181 11.37 5.18 5.82
C VAL A 181 12.29 6.00 4.92
N VAL A 182 11.91 7.26 4.65
CA VAL A 182 12.77 8.18 3.88
C VAL A 182 14.12 8.34 4.57
N SER A 183 14.14 8.64 5.87
CA SER A 183 15.39 8.78 6.63
C SER A 183 16.23 7.49 6.57
N ALA A 184 15.61 6.32 6.76
CA ALA A 184 16.33 5.04 6.74
C ALA A 184 16.92 4.68 5.36
N LEU A 185 16.19 4.97 4.28
CA LEU A 185 16.67 4.75 2.92
C LEU A 185 17.77 5.75 2.55
N TRP A 186 17.61 7.00 2.97
CA TRP A 186 18.62 8.04 2.79
C TRP A 186 19.94 7.66 3.49
N ASP A 187 19.88 7.25 4.75
CA ASP A 187 21.05 6.77 5.49
C ASP A 187 21.71 5.56 4.81
N SER A 188 20.91 4.65 4.24
CA SER A 188 21.39 3.48 3.52
C SER A 188 22.16 3.81 2.24
N LEU A 189 21.90 4.98 1.63
CA LEU A 189 22.64 5.52 0.49
C LEU A 189 23.89 6.32 0.92
N GLY A 190 24.20 6.36 2.21
CA GLY A 190 25.38 7.03 2.76
C GLY A 190 25.13 8.47 3.23
N GLY A 191 23.87 8.88 3.44
CA GLY A 191 23.55 10.18 4.05
C GLY A 191 23.59 11.37 3.08
N GLY A 192 24.01 11.17 1.84
CA GLY A 192 23.98 12.19 0.79
C GLY A 192 22.62 12.31 0.08
N ARG A 193 22.40 13.41 -0.64
CA ARG A 193 21.19 13.61 -1.47
C ARG A 193 21.14 12.77 -2.75
N ALA A 194 22.26 12.16 -3.14
CA ALA A 194 22.36 11.48 -4.42
C ALA A 194 21.52 10.20 -4.44
N GLY A 195 20.61 10.08 -5.41
CA GLY A 195 19.86 8.85 -5.69
C GLY A 195 18.63 8.58 -4.81
N ILE A 196 18.37 9.37 -3.76
CA ILE A 196 17.22 9.12 -2.87
C ILE A 196 15.88 9.27 -3.59
N GLU A 197 15.70 10.31 -4.40
CA GLU A 197 14.47 10.50 -5.19
C GLU A 197 14.26 9.38 -6.22
N GLU A 198 15.33 8.93 -6.87
CA GLU A 198 15.27 7.82 -7.81
C GLU A 198 14.85 6.52 -7.11
N LEU A 199 15.42 6.25 -5.92
CA LEU A 199 15.08 5.10 -5.10
C LEU A 199 13.61 5.13 -4.66
N LEU A 200 13.14 6.26 -4.13
CA LEU A 200 11.75 6.40 -3.67
C LEU A 200 10.74 6.34 -4.82
N ARG A 201 11.10 6.87 -5.99
CA ARG A 201 10.30 6.72 -7.22
C ARG A 201 10.24 5.26 -7.66
N ALA A 202 11.37 4.56 -7.69
CA ALA A 202 11.43 3.15 -8.06
C ALA A 202 10.64 2.25 -7.09
N ASP A 203 10.66 2.54 -5.79
CA ASP A 203 9.87 1.81 -4.79
C ASP A 203 8.35 2.02 -4.98
N ASN A 204 7.97 3.17 -5.56
CA ASN A 204 6.61 3.48 -5.97
C ASN A 204 6.22 2.97 -7.35
N ASP A 205 7.13 2.41 -8.14
CA ASP A 205 6.74 1.85 -9.43
C ASP A 205 5.88 0.60 -9.24
N ARG A 206 5.02 0.31 -10.22
CA ARG A 206 4.17 -0.88 -10.17
C ARG A 206 5.09 -2.12 -10.21
N PRO A 207 5.00 -3.03 -9.22
CA PRO A 207 5.88 -4.18 -9.19
C PRO A 207 5.59 -5.11 -10.37
N GLU A 208 6.64 -5.49 -11.08
CA GLU A 208 6.59 -6.50 -12.14
C GLU A 208 6.44 -7.90 -11.52
N VAL A 209 5.68 -8.76 -12.18
CA VAL A 209 5.53 -10.15 -11.72
C VAL A 209 6.76 -10.93 -12.16
N THR A 210 7.60 -11.31 -11.19
CA THR A 210 8.77 -12.16 -11.44
C THR A 210 8.58 -13.56 -10.84
N LEU A 211 8.72 -14.56 -11.68
CA LEU A 211 8.74 -15.98 -11.35
C LEU A 211 10.18 -16.45 -11.15
N VAL A 212 10.36 -17.45 -10.29
CA VAL A 212 11.64 -18.14 -10.11
C VAL A 212 11.46 -19.61 -10.51
N ALA A 213 12.19 -20.04 -11.54
CA ALA A 213 12.36 -21.44 -11.89
C ALA A 213 13.14 -22.15 -10.78
N ARG A 214 12.52 -23.12 -10.11
CA ARG A 214 13.19 -23.88 -9.05
C ARG A 214 13.95 -25.05 -9.68
N PRO A 215 15.29 -25.11 -9.55
CA PRO A 215 16.08 -26.21 -10.09
C PRO A 215 15.53 -27.58 -9.66
N GLY A 216 15.41 -28.51 -10.61
CA GLY A 216 14.83 -29.83 -10.40
C GLY A 216 13.30 -29.87 -10.35
N ARG A 217 12.61 -28.75 -10.63
CA ARG A 217 11.13 -28.71 -10.77
C ARG A 217 10.65 -27.96 -12.01
N ALA A 218 11.37 -26.92 -12.39
CA ALA A 218 11.17 -26.17 -13.62
C ALA A 218 12.52 -25.63 -14.09
N THR A 219 12.63 -25.42 -15.39
CA THR A 219 13.72 -24.67 -16.00
C THR A 219 13.26 -23.25 -16.37
N PRO A 220 14.17 -22.28 -16.49
CA PRO A 220 13.82 -20.95 -17.01
C PRO A 220 13.21 -21.01 -18.41
N ALA A 221 13.68 -21.95 -19.26
CA ALA A 221 13.14 -22.16 -20.60
C ALA A 221 11.64 -22.52 -20.56
N GLU A 222 11.23 -23.45 -19.69
CA GLU A 222 9.81 -23.80 -19.50
C GLU A 222 8.94 -22.61 -19.08
N LEU A 223 9.50 -21.61 -18.41
CA LEU A 223 8.75 -20.41 -18.00
C LEU A 223 8.78 -19.31 -19.07
N LEU A 224 9.74 -19.33 -19.98
CA LEU A 224 9.85 -18.38 -21.09
C LEU A 224 8.91 -18.74 -22.25
N ASP A 225 8.38 -19.96 -22.27
CA ASP A 225 7.33 -20.37 -23.22
C ASP A 225 5.98 -19.67 -22.95
N GLU A 226 5.81 -19.03 -21.79
CA GLU A 226 4.64 -18.21 -21.49
C GLU A 226 4.65 -16.91 -22.29
N GLU A 227 3.46 -16.46 -22.72
CA GLU A 227 3.32 -15.22 -23.46
C GLU A 227 3.76 -14.01 -22.60
N ALA A 228 4.43 -13.04 -23.23
CA ALA A 228 4.95 -11.86 -22.56
C ALA A 228 5.95 -12.17 -21.41
N ALA A 229 6.77 -13.22 -21.54
CA ALA A 229 7.82 -13.57 -20.58
C ALA A 229 9.23 -13.19 -21.08
N GLU A 230 10.05 -12.65 -20.18
CA GLU A 230 11.45 -12.25 -20.44
C GLU A 230 12.41 -12.77 -19.37
N PRO A 231 13.69 -13.03 -19.69
CA PRO A 231 14.69 -13.38 -18.69
C PRO A 231 14.88 -12.28 -17.65
N GLY A 232 15.01 -12.67 -16.38
CA GLY A 232 15.25 -11.74 -15.30
C GLY A 232 16.66 -11.13 -15.36
N ARG A 233 16.76 -9.83 -15.10
CA ARG A 233 18.03 -9.06 -15.18
C ARG A 233 19.12 -9.58 -14.24
N TRP A 234 18.76 -10.03 -13.04
CA TRP A 234 19.71 -10.25 -11.94
C TRP A 234 19.98 -11.72 -11.61
N SER A 235 19.18 -12.66 -12.14
CA SER A 235 19.31 -14.08 -11.83
C SER A 235 18.99 -14.93 -13.05
N PRO A 236 19.81 -15.94 -13.37
CA PRO A 236 19.55 -16.85 -14.48
C PRO A 236 18.31 -17.72 -14.25
N TYR A 237 17.79 -17.78 -13.03
CA TYR A 237 16.59 -18.53 -12.68
C TYR A 237 15.31 -17.68 -12.68
N ALA A 238 15.43 -16.36 -12.88
CA ALA A 238 14.30 -15.46 -12.86
C ALA A 238 13.71 -15.31 -14.25
N VAL A 239 12.38 -15.31 -14.32
CA VAL A 239 11.62 -14.97 -15.52
C VAL A 239 10.58 -13.93 -15.13
N ARG A 240 10.54 -12.83 -15.86
CA ARG A 240 9.64 -11.71 -15.64
C ARG A 240 8.48 -11.79 -16.63
N LEU A 241 7.26 -11.55 -16.14
CA LEU A 241 6.08 -11.36 -16.98
C LEU A 241 5.91 -9.86 -17.25
N THR A 242 6.06 -9.43 -18.50
CA THR A 242 6.04 -8.02 -18.91
C THR A 242 4.63 -7.43 -18.90
N GLU A 243 3.61 -8.25 -19.14
CA GLU A 243 2.20 -7.83 -19.04
C GLU A 243 1.59 -8.09 -17.65
N GLY A 244 2.38 -8.65 -16.71
CA GLY A 244 1.91 -9.07 -15.40
C GLY A 244 1.06 -10.34 -15.48
N GLY A 245 0.06 -10.46 -14.60
CA GLY A 245 -0.84 -11.62 -14.56
C GLY A 245 -0.95 -12.27 -13.19
N GLU A 246 -1.89 -13.19 -13.05
CA GLU A 246 -2.07 -13.99 -11.83
C GLU A 246 -1.12 -15.20 -11.89
N PRO A 247 -0.09 -15.29 -11.02
CA PRO A 247 0.86 -16.40 -11.09
C PRO A 247 0.19 -17.77 -10.97
N GLY A 248 -0.93 -17.87 -10.25
CA GLY A 248 -1.66 -19.11 -10.07
C GLY A 248 -2.40 -19.62 -11.31
N ALA A 249 -2.60 -18.77 -12.33
CA ALA A 249 -3.20 -19.16 -13.60
C ALA A 249 -2.20 -19.80 -14.57
N ILE A 250 -0.90 -19.65 -14.30
CA ILE A 250 0.18 -20.22 -15.10
C ILE A 250 0.26 -21.72 -14.81
N THR A 251 0.19 -22.55 -15.86
CA THR A 251 0.16 -24.02 -15.73
C THR A 251 1.37 -24.54 -14.95
N ALA A 252 2.57 -23.98 -15.21
CA ALA A 252 3.79 -24.31 -14.49
C ALA A 252 3.76 -23.95 -12.98
N VAL A 253 2.82 -23.11 -12.54
CA VAL A 253 2.62 -22.74 -11.13
C VAL A 253 1.41 -23.48 -10.52
N GLY A 254 0.36 -23.70 -11.31
CA GLY A 254 -0.97 -24.17 -10.90
C GLY A 254 -1.13 -25.67 -10.62
N GLU A 255 -0.18 -26.53 -10.99
CA GLU A 255 -0.21 -27.96 -10.61
C GLU A 255 0.04 -28.13 -9.11
N ALA A 256 -1.02 -27.94 -8.32
CA ALA A 256 -1.03 -28.07 -6.87
C ALA A 256 -1.98 -29.19 -6.34
N GLY A 257 -1.80 -30.46 -6.72
CA GLY A 257 -2.50 -31.63 -6.13
C GLY A 257 -2.05 -32.01 -4.69
N PRO A 258 -2.66 -32.99 -4.00
CA PRO A 258 -2.44 -33.23 -2.57
C PRO A 258 -1.00 -33.65 -2.14
N ALA A 259 -0.09 -33.87 -3.09
CA ALA A 259 1.35 -34.06 -2.87
C ALA A 259 2.25 -33.05 -3.63
N SER A 260 1.66 -31.99 -4.19
CA SER A 260 2.32 -31.10 -5.15
C SER A 260 3.24 -30.07 -4.51
N ARG A 261 4.42 -29.97 -5.09
CA ARG A 261 5.46 -29.01 -4.75
C ARG A 261 5.52 -28.03 -5.91
N THR A 262 4.97 -26.83 -5.76
CA THR A 262 4.92 -25.77 -6.80
C THR A 262 6.24 -25.70 -7.61
N ARG A 263 6.16 -25.77 -8.96
CA ARG A 263 7.33 -25.89 -9.84
C ARG A 263 8.06 -24.55 -10.03
N ALA A 264 7.33 -23.44 -10.05
CA ALA A 264 7.85 -22.09 -9.94
C ALA A 264 7.18 -21.31 -8.78
N ALA A 265 7.83 -20.28 -8.24
CA ALA A 265 7.24 -19.44 -7.21
C ALA A 265 7.42 -17.96 -7.56
N SER A 266 6.43 -17.13 -7.22
CA SER A 266 6.65 -15.68 -7.21
C SER A 266 7.79 -15.35 -6.24
N SER A 267 8.65 -14.39 -6.61
CA SER A 267 9.78 -13.97 -5.77
C SER A 267 9.35 -13.59 -4.35
N SER A 268 8.16 -12.98 -4.21
CA SER A 268 7.53 -12.61 -2.93
C SER A 268 7.19 -13.78 -2.00
N ARG A 269 7.09 -15.00 -2.52
CA ARG A 269 6.68 -16.22 -1.77
C ARG A 269 7.87 -17.17 -1.52
N TRP A 270 9.09 -16.78 -1.90
CA TRP A 270 10.27 -17.61 -1.69
C TRP A 270 10.69 -17.63 -0.21
N ARG A 271 10.16 -18.60 0.55
CA ARG A 271 10.84 -19.06 1.77
C ARG A 271 11.98 -19.99 1.35
N SER A 272 13.20 -19.60 1.71
CA SER A 272 14.39 -20.44 1.60
C SER A 272 14.09 -21.81 2.21
N PRO A 273 14.29 -22.92 1.48
CA PRO A 273 14.15 -24.24 2.07
C PRO A 273 15.37 -24.50 2.97
N THR A 274 15.08 -24.83 4.23
CA THR A 274 15.90 -25.61 5.16
C THR A 274 17.27 -25.09 5.61
N ARG A 275 17.41 -25.00 6.94
CA ARG A 275 18.67 -25.05 7.70
C ARG A 275 19.66 -26.03 7.04
N PRO A 276 20.95 -25.68 6.86
CA PRO A 276 21.95 -26.70 6.62
C PRO A 276 22.00 -27.61 7.84
N SER A 277 21.90 -28.92 7.60
CA SER A 277 22.17 -29.94 8.60
C SER A 277 23.57 -29.72 9.16
N ARG A 278 23.70 -29.83 10.49
CA ARG A 278 25.01 -30.00 11.12
C ARG A 278 25.62 -31.29 10.58
N ALA A 279 26.65 -31.17 9.76
CA ALA A 279 27.68 -32.17 9.59
C ALA A 279 29.02 -31.45 9.71
N ALA A 280 29.81 -31.92 10.68
CA ALA A 280 31.14 -31.41 10.99
C ALA A 280 32.13 -31.77 9.89
N THR A 281 33.00 -30.82 9.50
CA THR A 281 34.47 -30.94 9.56
C THR A 281 35.13 -29.70 8.95
N GLY A 282 36.04 -29.09 9.72
CA GLY A 282 37.35 -28.63 9.23
C GLY A 282 37.46 -27.31 8.47
N CYS A 283 38.25 -26.40 9.05
CA CYS A 283 38.95 -25.28 8.41
C CYS A 283 38.05 -24.12 7.94
N GLY A 284 38.20 -22.87 8.38
CA GLY A 284 39.35 -22.16 8.92
C GLY A 284 39.32 -20.77 8.28
N TRP A 285 38.77 -19.78 8.97
CA TRP A 285 38.96 -18.37 8.64
C TRP A 285 39.41 -17.68 9.92
N THR A 286 40.72 -17.48 9.97
CA THR A 286 41.46 -16.70 10.94
C THR A 286 41.13 -15.22 10.84
N ASP A 287 41.18 -14.59 12.01
CA ASP A 287 41.51 -13.19 12.29
C ASP A 287 40.50 -12.07 11.99
N ALA A 288 39.79 -11.71 13.06
CA ALA A 288 39.49 -10.33 13.42
C ALA A 288 40.08 -10.05 14.81
N PRO A 289 40.85 -8.96 15.03
CA PRO A 289 40.83 -8.23 16.28
C PRO A 289 39.76 -7.13 16.16
N ASP A 290 38.88 -6.87 17.13
CA ASP A 290 39.27 -6.40 18.44
C ASP A 290 38.12 -6.61 19.45
N ARG A 291 38.43 -7.21 20.59
CA ARG A 291 37.53 -7.40 21.74
C ARG A 291 38.08 -6.59 22.91
N ALA A 292 37.63 -5.34 23.03
CA ALA A 292 37.95 -4.53 24.20
C ALA A 292 36.79 -3.60 24.62
N ALA A 293 35.62 -4.16 24.97
CA ALA A 293 34.60 -3.41 25.74
C ALA A 293 33.50 -4.29 26.40
N ARG A 294 33.80 -5.53 26.81
CA ARG A 294 32.85 -6.36 27.59
C ARG A 294 33.50 -7.00 28.80
N ARG A 295 34.03 -6.20 29.72
CA ARG A 295 34.24 -6.58 31.13
C ARG A 295 34.20 -5.33 32.01
N ARG A 296 33.03 -5.03 32.56
CA ARG A 296 32.79 -4.39 33.88
C ARG A 296 31.29 -4.19 34.01
N CYS A 297 30.68 -4.96 34.91
CA CYS A 297 29.44 -4.71 35.67
C CYS A 297 28.87 -6.05 36.15
N SER A 298 29.66 -6.74 36.97
CA SER A 298 29.14 -7.68 37.97
C SER A 298 29.03 -6.91 39.27
N GLY A 299 27.80 -6.75 39.79
CA GLY A 299 27.55 -6.31 41.17
C GLY A 299 27.06 -4.88 41.34
N ARG A 300 25.73 -4.69 41.18
CA ARG A 300 24.83 -3.90 42.05
C ARG A 300 23.51 -3.71 41.32
N SER A 301 22.41 -4.14 41.94
CA SER A 301 21.05 -3.82 41.52
C SER A 301 20.78 -2.31 41.70
N PRO A 302 20.05 -1.66 40.77
CA PRO A 302 19.27 -0.47 41.06
C PRO A 302 17.79 -0.65 40.66
N PRO A 303 16.89 0.29 41.06
CA PRO A 303 15.54 -0.02 41.50
C PRO A 303 14.49 -0.12 40.38
N SER A 304 13.34 -0.65 40.78
CA SER A 304 12.06 -0.75 40.06
C SER A 304 11.70 0.49 39.25
N GLY A 305 11.37 0.30 37.97
CA GLY A 305 10.68 1.29 37.14
C GLY A 305 11.40 1.70 35.85
N ALA A 306 11.72 0.77 34.95
CA ALA A 306 12.04 1.08 33.56
C ALA A 306 11.78 -0.16 32.67
N PRO A 307 10.99 -0.09 31.58
CA PRO A 307 10.86 -1.20 30.66
C PRO A 307 12.14 -1.35 29.82
N CYS A 308 12.78 -2.52 29.89
CA CYS A 308 13.89 -2.90 29.04
C CYS A 308 13.47 -2.93 27.57
N CYS A 309 13.86 -1.92 26.80
CA CYS A 309 13.85 -2.00 25.34
C CYS A 309 14.89 -3.03 24.89
N SER A 310 14.42 -4.23 24.56
CA SER A 310 15.20 -5.17 23.74
C SER A 310 15.24 -4.63 22.31
N PRO A 311 16.39 -4.58 21.61
CA PRO A 311 16.42 -4.19 20.21
C PRO A 311 15.64 -5.22 19.38
N PRO A 312 14.82 -4.82 18.41
CA PRO A 312 14.17 -5.78 17.52
C PRO A 312 15.25 -6.52 16.74
N ARG A 313 15.18 -7.85 16.79
CA ARG A 313 16.00 -8.74 15.96
C ARG A 313 15.85 -8.32 14.50
N SER A 314 16.98 -8.09 13.85
CA SER A 314 17.12 -7.84 12.42
C SER A 314 16.26 -8.80 11.60
N SER A 315 15.10 -8.35 11.14
CA SER A 315 14.27 -9.06 10.19
C SER A 315 14.59 -8.57 8.78
N ARG A 316 15.29 -9.44 8.04
CA ARG A 316 15.20 -9.66 6.60
C ARG A 316 14.62 -8.50 5.79
N THR A 317 15.51 -7.81 5.08
CA THR A 317 15.21 -7.01 3.89
C THR A 317 14.41 -7.86 2.89
N GLY A 318 13.11 -7.60 2.83
CA GLY A 318 12.21 -7.95 1.74
C GLY A 318 11.57 -6.66 1.22
N PRO A 319 10.92 -6.69 0.04
CA PRO A 319 10.28 -5.50 -0.53
C PRO A 319 9.31 -4.89 0.49
N VAL A 320 9.21 -3.56 0.51
CA VAL A 320 8.32 -2.80 1.37
C VAL A 320 6.89 -3.26 1.09
N LEU A 321 6.42 -4.21 1.90
CA LEU A 321 5.04 -4.64 1.88
C LEU A 321 4.22 -3.48 2.44
N TRP A 322 3.37 -2.88 1.60
CA TRP A 322 2.47 -1.78 1.91
C TRP A 322 1.61 -2.07 3.15
N ARG A 323 2.19 -1.85 4.33
CA ARG A 323 1.51 -1.74 5.62
C ARG A 323 1.29 -0.26 5.88
N ARG A 324 0.14 0.10 6.44
CA ARG A 324 -0.01 1.41 7.08
C ARG A 324 1.00 1.50 8.23
N PRO A 325 1.78 2.58 8.36
CA PRO A 325 2.56 2.79 9.58
C PRO A 325 1.58 2.90 10.75
N CYS A 326 1.73 2.03 11.76
CA CYS A 326 1.01 2.14 13.02
C CYS A 326 1.32 3.52 13.65
N THR A 327 0.34 4.42 13.67
CA THR A 327 0.41 5.61 14.52
C THR A 327 0.23 5.15 15.96
N ALA A 328 1.30 5.26 16.75
CA ALA A 328 1.27 4.89 18.16
C ALA A 328 0.24 5.75 18.90
N THR A 329 -0.87 5.12 19.31
CA THR A 329 -1.88 5.70 20.18
C THR A 329 -1.29 5.86 21.57
N ARG A 330 -0.75 7.05 21.88
CA ARG A 330 -0.55 7.46 23.28
C ARG A 330 -1.90 7.87 23.84
N GLY A 331 -2.56 6.96 24.53
CA GLY A 331 -3.73 7.29 25.35
C GLY A 331 -3.35 8.25 26.49
N PRO A 332 -4.27 9.12 26.94
CA PRO A 332 -4.00 10.00 28.07
C PRO A 332 -3.98 9.18 29.36
N THR A 333 -2.84 9.17 30.04
CA THR A 333 -2.74 8.76 31.44
C THR A 333 -3.54 9.75 32.29
N ARG A 334 -4.53 9.24 33.04
CA ARG A 334 -5.11 9.91 34.21
C ARG A 334 -4.11 9.95 35.36
#